data_AF-A0A397ILY1-F1
#
_entry.id   AF-A0A397ILY1-F1
#
_cell.length_a   1.000
_cell.length_b   1.000
_cell.length_c   1.000
_cell.angle_alpha   90.00
_cell.angle_beta   90.00
_cell.angle_gamma   90.00
#
_symmetry.space_group_name_H-M   'P 1'
#
loop_
_entity.id
_entity.type
_entity.pdbx_description
1 polymer ?
#
loop_
_entity_poly.entity_id
_entity_poly.type
_entity_poly.pdbx_seq_one_letter_code
_entity_poly.pdbx_strand_id
1 'polypeptide(L)'
;MKLFAVVSIGLFLPSIINAAPIVTKRRFGVEHTQEADQTYEVMKNAGKGTKFEDATGSLVNDAVLALLANAEVCDQQKVAERCIDLARQIGAEVDKSRETTLISACQTYRTLERNTPVAGQPSELCTIPVVNKELEGLTQRQDPTGLQTKLRRQNDNVAFTNPVGGVQMPKITKLSPGGSDGNFEVNGSKFQQVGAAHNRQCDIQHNLCFNKFNAGDRSFQGSDCDNQNNVCKAGPPVFA
;
A
#
# COMPACT_ATOMS: atom_id res chain seq x y z
N MET A 1 -23.21 -40.89 61.48
CA MET A 1 -22.67 -40.80 60.10
C MET A 1 -22.42 -39.34 59.77
N LYS A 2 -21.17 -38.90 59.72
CA LYS A 2 -20.77 -37.54 59.30
C LYS A 2 -19.94 -37.70 58.02
N LEU A 3 -20.51 -37.31 56.88
CA LEU A 3 -19.81 -37.27 55.59
C LEU A 3 -19.17 -35.89 55.45
N PHE A 4 -17.83 -35.85 55.42
CA PHE A 4 -17.07 -34.66 55.08
C PHE A 4 -17.04 -34.49 53.56
N ALA A 5 -17.53 -33.36 53.07
CA ALA A 5 -17.37 -32.93 51.68
C ALA A 5 -16.00 -32.25 51.53
N VAL A 6 -15.14 -32.82 50.69
CA VAL A 6 -13.85 -32.20 50.32
C VAL A 6 -14.09 -31.39 49.04
N VAL A 7 -14.11 -30.06 49.17
CA VAL A 7 -14.16 -29.13 48.05
C VAL A 7 -12.72 -28.91 47.57
N SER A 8 -12.37 -29.49 46.41
CA SER A 8 -11.10 -29.19 45.72
C SER A 8 -11.21 -27.85 45.00
N ILE A 9 -10.43 -26.87 45.47
CA ILE A 9 -10.23 -25.57 44.81
C ILE A 9 -9.17 -25.78 43.73
N GLY A 10 -9.61 -25.88 42.47
CA GLY A 10 -8.73 -25.88 41.30
C GLY A 10 -8.20 -24.48 41.02
N LEU A 11 -6.88 -24.30 41.19
CA LEU A 11 -6.15 -23.08 40.86
C LEU A 11 -6.06 -22.94 39.32
N PHE A 12 -6.89 -22.09 38.72
CA PHE A 12 -6.77 -21.71 37.31
C PHE A 12 -5.78 -20.55 37.19
N LEU A 13 -4.58 -20.83 36.68
CA LEU A 13 -3.64 -19.83 36.17
C LEU A 13 -4.01 -19.53 34.71
N PRO A 14 -4.47 -18.31 34.35
CA PRO A 14 -4.62 -17.94 32.95
C PRO A 14 -3.23 -17.68 32.35
N SER A 15 -2.78 -18.59 31.49
CA SER A 15 -1.63 -18.38 30.61
C SER A 15 -1.99 -17.29 29.59
N ILE A 16 -1.51 -16.07 29.82
CA ILE A 16 -1.62 -14.97 28.85
C ILE A 16 -0.54 -15.23 27.79
N ILE A 17 -0.90 -15.95 26.73
CA ILE A 17 -0.05 -16.06 25.54
C ILE A 17 -0.17 -14.73 24.80
N ASN A 18 0.77 -13.80 25.07
CA ASN A 18 1.01 -12.68 24.19
C ASN A 18 1.68 -13.21 22.92
N ALA A 19 0.87 -13.65 21.95
CA ALA A 19 1.32 -13.85 20.59
C ALA A 19 1.57 -12.44 20.00
N ALA A 20 2.82 -11.98 20.08
CA ALA A 20 3.25 -10.86 19.27
C ALA A 20 3.00 -11.24 17.79
N PRO A 21 2.38 -10.37 16.97
CA PRO A 21 2.18 -10.65 15.56
C PRO A 21 3.57 -10.79 14.92
N ILE A 22 3.94 -12.02 14.59
CA ILE A 22 5.07 -12.30 13.73
C ILE A 22 4.67 -11.75 12.38
N VAL A 23 5.14 -10.54 12.06
CA VAL A 23 5.06 -9.97 10.71
C VAL A 23 5.93 -10.85 9.82
N THR A 24 5.36 -11.95 9.36
CA THR A 24 5.93 -12.76 8.30
C THR A 24 5.90 -11.87 7.06
N LYS A 25 7.05 -11.61 6.45
CA LYS A 25 7.11 -10.95 5.14
C LYS A 25 6.22 -11.75 4.20
N ARG A 26 5.11 -11.15 3.75
CA ARG A 26 4.21 -11.79 2.78
C ARG A 26 5.03 -12.16 1.55
N ARG A 27 4.94 -13.42 1.11
CA ARG A 27 5.58 -13.86 -0.12
C ARG A 27 4.85 -13.19 -1.29
N PHE A 28 5.61 -12.49 -2.11
CA PHE A 28 5.09 -11.84 -3.31
C PHE A 28 4.47 -12.87 -4.26
N GLY A 29 3.23 -12.61 -4.69
CA GLY A 29 2.65 -13.21 -5.88
C GLY A 29 1.57 -14.30 -5.71
N VAL A 30 1.19 -14.73 -4.49
CA VAL A 30 0.19 -15.83 -4.37
C VAL A 30 -0.73 -15.76 -3.14
N GLU A 31 -0.55 -14.82 -2.21
CA GLU A 31 -1.41 -14.75 -1.00
C GLU A 31 -2.28 -13.50 -1.03
N HIS A 32 -3.60 -13.72 -0.97
CA HIS A 32 -4.58 -12.65 -0.81
C HIS A 32 -4.30 -11.85 0.48
N THR A 33 -4.58 -10.56 0.44
CA THR A 33 -4.52 -9.75 1.66
C THR A 33 -5.68 -10.16 2.58
N GLN A 34 -5.49 -10.04 3.89
CA GLN A 34 -6.59 -10.28 4.85
C GLN A 34 -7.84 -9.45 4.52
N GLU A 35 -7.65 -8.23 4.01
CA GLU A 35 -8.73 -7.36 3.55
C GLU A 35 -9.44 -7.92 2.30
N ALA A 36 -8.69 -8.49 1.36
CA ALA A 36 -9.26 -9.17 0.19
C ALA A 36 -10.08 -10.39 0.61
N ASP A 37 -9.56 -11.24 1.50
CA ASP A 37 -10.27 -12.42 2.01
C ASP A 37 -11.57 -12.03 2.71
N GLN A 38 -11.53 -11.02 3.57
CA GLN A 38 -12.72 -10.50 4.24
C GLN A 38 -13.74 -9.95 3.24
N THR A 39 -13.26 -9.27 2.19
CA THR A 39 -14.12 -8.74 1.13
C THR A 39 -14.81 -9.87 0.37
N TYR A 40 -14.08 -10.93 0.02
CA TYR A 40 -14.64 -12.11 -0.65
C TYR A 40 -15.67 -12.84 0.19
N GLU A 41 -15.42 -12.98 1.50
CA GLU A 41 -16.40 -13.58 2.40
C GLU A 41 -17.68 -12.75 2.48
N VAL A 42 -17.61 -11.42 2.51
CA VAL A 42 -18.81 -10.57 2.46
C VAL A 42 -19.56 -10.76 1.13
N MET A 43 -18.83 -10.77 0.00
CA MET A 43 -19.43 -11.00 -1.31
C MET A 43 -20.16 -12.34 -1.39
N LYS A 44 -19.50 -13.42 -0.96
CA LYS A 44 -20.08 -14.77 -0.94
C LYS A 44 -21.31 -14.85 -0.04
N ASN A 45 -21.19 -14.36 1.20
CA ASN A 45 -22.25 -14.40 2.20
C ASN A 45 -23.46 -13.53 1.85
N ALA A 46 -23.32 -12.58 0.92
CA ALA A 46 -24.45 -11.78 0.45
C ALA A 46 -25.53 -12.64 -0.24
N GLY A 47 -25.12 -13.71 -0.93
CA GLY A 47 -26.04 -14.61 -1.64
C GLY A 47 -26.56 -15.77 -0.80
N LYS A 48 -26.02 -16.00 0.41
CA LYS A 48 -26.34 -17.17 1.23
C LYS A 48 -27.83 -17.24 1.58
N GLY A 49 -28.45 -18.39 1.31
CA GLY A 49 -29.88 -18.61 1.53
C GLY A 49 -30.79 -17.90 0.54
N THR A 50 -30.27 -17.43 -0.58
CA THR A 50 -31.02 -16.77 -1.66
C THR A 50 -30.83 -17.52 -2.97
N LYS A 51 -31.53 -17.13 -4.04
CA LYS A 51 -31.28 -17.71 -5.37
C LYS A 51 -29.95 -17.27 -6.00
N PHE A 52 -29.20 -16.37 -5.35
CA PHE A 52 -27.96 -15.78 -5.87
C PHE A 52 -26.69 -16.47 -5.38
N GLU A 53 -26.75 -17.60 -4.67
CA GLU A 53 -25.56 -18.31 -4.15
C GLU A 53 -24.53 -18.64 -5.23
N ASP A 54 -24.97 -19.16 -6.37
CA ASP A 54 -24.08 -19.47 -7.50
C ASP A 54 -23.48 -18.19 -8.12
N ALA A 55 -24.29 -17.13 -8.20
CA ALA A 55 -23.87 -15.86 -8.75
C ALA A 55 -22.82 -15.18 -7.87
N THR A 56 -22.98 -15.19 -6.54
CA THR A 56 -21.98 -14.65 -5.62
C THR A 56 -20.74 -15.53 -5.55
N GLY A 57 -20.87 -16.86 -5.70
CA GLY A 57 -19.74 -17.76 -5.85
C GLY A 57 -18.90 -17.46 -7.10
N SER A 58 -19.55 -17.29 -8.25
CA SER A 58 -18.89 -16.90 -9.50
C SER A 58 -18.26 -15.51 -9.41
N LEU A 59 -18.93 -14.56 -8.75
CA LEU A 59 -18.40 -13.21 -8.55
C LEU A 59 -17.08 -13.25 -7.77
N VAL A 60 -16.99 -14.04 -6.70
CA VAL A 60 -15.76 -14.17 -5.90
C VAL A 60 -14.63 -14.80 -6.71
N ASN A 61 -14.93 -15.82 -7.52
CA ASN A 61 -13.93 -16.41 -8.41
C ASN A 61 -13.37 -15.39 -9.40
N ASP A 62 -14.25 -14.62 -10.05
CA ASP A 62 -13.83 -13.55 -10.98
C ASP A 62 -13.05 -12.45 -10.23
N ALA A 63 -13.45 -12.13 -9.00
CA ALA A 63 -12.78 -11.14 -8.16
C ALA A 63 -11.33 -11.55 -7.84
N VAL A 64 -11.13 -12.83 -7.50
CA VAL A 64 -9.80 -13.41 -7.27
C VAL A 64 -8.94 -13.31 -8.53
N LEU A 65 -9.48 -13.74 -9.68
CA LEU A 65 -8.75 -13.74 -10.95
C LEU A 65 -8.35 -12.33 -11.37
N ALA A 66 -9.24 -11.34 -11.23
CA ALA A 66 -8.99 -9.96 -11.62
C ALA A 66 -7.90 -9.24 -10.78
N LEU A 67 -7.55 -9.76 -9.59
CA LEU A 67 -6.43 -9.25 -8.80
C LEU A 67 -5.09 -9.92 -9.13
N LEU A 68 -5.06 -10.93 -9.99
CA LEU A 68 -3.82 -11.58 -10.42
C LEU A 68 -3.01 -10.68 -11.36
N ALA A 69 -1.70 -10.90 -11.37
CA ALA A 69 -0.75 -10.11 -12.17
C ALA A 69 -0.95 -10.22 -13.68
N ASN A 70 -1.62 -11.27 -14.16
CA ASN A 70 -1.90 -11.51 -15.58
C ASN A 70 -3.30 -11.03 -16.02
N ALA A 71 -4.13 -10.54 -15.11
CA ALA A 71 -5.47 -10.05 -15.46
C ALA A 71 -5.40 -8.75 -16.28
N GLU A 72 -6.42 -8.47 -17.08
CA GLU A 72 -6.46 -7.23 -17.85
C GLU A 72 -6.56 -6.03 -16.91
N VAL A 73 -6.05 -4.88 -17.37
CA VAL A 73 -5.94 -3.63 -16.60
C VAL A 73 -7.25 -3.22 -15.93
N CYS A 74 -8.37 -3.47 -16.61
CA CYS A 74 -9.69 -3.03 -16.18
C CYS A 74 -10.59 -4.10 -15.55
N ASP A 75 -10.11 -5.34 -15.39
CA ASP A 75 -10.98 -6.43 -14.93
C ASP A 75 -11.49 -6.22 -13.50
N GLN A 76 -10.66 -5.66 -12.61
CA GLN A 76 -11.09 -5.32 -11.25
C GLN A 76 -12.26 -4.33 -11.25
N GLN A 77 -12.23 -3.32 -12.13
CA GLN A 77 -13.35 -2.38 -12.25
C GLN A 77 -14.59 -3.10 -12.78
N LYS A 78 -14.47 -3.90 -13.85
CA LYS A 78 -15.60 -4.67 -14.41
C LYS A 78 -16.24 -5.60 -13.37
N VAL A 79 -15.45 -6.25 -12.53
CA VAL A 79 -15.97 -7.10 -11.45
C VAL A 79 -16.65 -6.28 -10.35
N ALA A 80 -16.07 -5.15 -9.95
CA ALA A 80 -16.69 -4.25 -8.99
C ALA A 80 -18.06 -3.72 -9.49
N GLU A 81 -18.16 -3.38 -10.77
CA GLU A 81 -19.40 -2.95 -11.42
C GLU A 81 -20.47 -4.06 -11.36
N ARG A 82 -20.10 -5.28 -11.76
CA ARG A 82 -20.99 -6.46 -11.68
C ARG A 82 -21.43 -6.75 -10.25
N CYS A 83 -20.54 -6.54 -9.28
CA CYS A 83 -20.83 -6.69 -7.86
C CYS A 83 -21.92 -5.71 -7.41
N ILE A 84 -21.88 -4.44 -7.84
CA ILE A 84 -22.93 -3.44 -7.52
C ILE A 84 -24.28 -3.85 -8.13
N ASP A 85 -24.28 -4.31 -9.38
CA ASP A 85 -25.51 -4.76 -10.04
C ASP A 85 -26.13 -5.97 -9.33
N LEU A 86 -25.31 -6.92 -8.90
CA LEU A 86 -25.74 -8.07 -8.11
C LEU A 86 -26.22 -7.64 -6.70
N ALA A 87 -25.59 -6.65 -6.09
CA ALA A 87 -26.02 -6.10 -4.81
C ALA A 87 -27.44 -5.56 -4.85
N ARG A 88 -27.81 -4.83 -5.91
CA ARG A 88 -29.17 -4.32 -6.10
C ARG A 88 -30.19 -5.44 -6.29
N GLN A 89 -29.83 -6.50 -7.02
CA GLN A 89 -30.69 -7.67 -7.22
C GLN A 89 -30.93 -8.42 -5.90
N ILE A 90 -29.88 -8.65 -5.12
CA ILE A 90 -29.98 -9.25 -3.78
C ILE A 90 -30.77 -8.34 -2.85
N GLY A 91 -30.56 -7.03 -2.92
CA GLY A 91 -31.28 -6.02 -2.15
C GLY A 91 -32.79 -6.04 -2.34
N ALA A 92 -33.22 -6.21 -3.59
CA ALA A 92 -34.62 -6.32 -3.95
C ALA A 92 -35.27 -7.63 -3.46
N GLU A 93 -34.48 -8.71 -3.31
CA GLU A 93 -34.97 -10.00 -2.81
C GLU A 93 -34.97 -10.09 -1.28
N VAL A 94 -33.91 -9.60 -0.64
CA VAL A 94 -33.67 -9.77 0.80
C VAL A 94 -34.08 -8.50 1.55
N ASP A 95 -33.24 -7.47 1.52
CA ASP A 95 -33.48 -6.16 2.10
C ASP A 95 -32.39 -5.14 1.70
N LYS A 96 -32.64 -3.87 2.01
CA LYS A 96 -31.71 -2.77 1.71
C LYS A 96 -30.41 -2.81 2.53
N SER A 97 -30.42 -3.45 3.70
CA SER A 97 -29.21 -3.59 4.54
C SER A 97 -28.21 -4.52 3.86
N ARG A 98 -28.69 -5.63 3.29
CA ARG A 98 -27.90 -6.59 2.52
C ARG A 98 -27.30 -5.94 1.28
N GLU A 99 -28.10 -5.15 0.55
CA GLU A 99 -27.62 -4.36 -0.59
C GLU A 99 -26.48 -3.44 -0.18
N THR A 100 -26.69 -2.62 0.84
CA THR A 100 -25.72 -1.61 1.30
C THR A 100 -24.42 -2.27 1.78
N THR A 101 -24.54 -3.41 2.48
CA THR A 101 -23.39 -4.22 2.92
C THR A 101 -22.59 -4.73 1.73
N LEU A 102 -23.23 -5.27 0.70
CA LEU A 102 -22.53 -5.77 -0.49
C LEU A 102 -21.94 -4.62 -1.31
N ILE A 103 -22.66 -3.51 -1.50
CA ILE A 103 -22.13 -2.30 -2.17
C ILE A 103 -20.84 -1.84 -1.48
N SER A 104 -20.81 -1.82 -0.15
CA SER A 104 -19.62 -1.44 0.62
C SER A 104 -18.45 -2.40 0.35
N ALA A 105 -18.70 -3.70 0.24
CA ALA A 105 -17.69 -4.68 -0.15
C ALA A 105 -17.21 -4.50 -1.60
N CYS A 106 -18.11 -4.15 -2.55
CA CYS A 106 -17.72 -3.84 -3.93
C CYS A 106 -16.81 -2.60 -4.00
N GLN A 107 -17.10 -1.57 -3.21
CA GLN A 107 -16.27 -0.36 -3.10
C GLN A 107 -14.89 -0.69 -2.50
N THR A 108 -14.84 -1.47 -1.42
CA THR A 108 -13.58 -1.98 -0.86
C THR A 108 -12.80 -2.75 -1.92
N TYR A 109 -13.45 -3.69 -2.62
CA TYR A 109 -12.84 -4.48 -3.69
C TYR A 109 -12.24 -3.61 -4.80
N ARG A 110 -12.95 -2.56 -5.25
CA ARG A 110 -12.47 -1.63 -6.28
C ARG A 110 -11.14 -0.96 -5.92
N THR A 111 -10.87 -0.83 -4.61
CA THR A 111 -9.68 -0.19 -4.07
C THR A 111 -8.58 -1.16 -3.66
N LEU A 112 -8.83 -2.48 -3.64
CA LEU A 112 -7.81 -3.46 -3.29
C LEU A 112 -6.61 -3.38 -4.23
N GLU A 113 -5.45 -3.75 -3.71
CA GLU A 113 -4.22 -3.85 -4.49
C GLU A 113 -4.29 -5.05 -5.44
N ARG A 114 -3.79 -4.86 -6.68
CA ARG A 114 -3.57 -5.95 -7.63
C ARG A 114 -2.12 -6.44 -7.51
N ASN A 115 -1.92 -7.72 -7.75
CA ASN A 115 -0.59 -8.28 -7.87
C ASN A 115 0.10 -7.74 -9.12
N THR A 116 1.40 -7.49 -9.03
CA THR A 116 2.26 -7.17 -10.17
C THR A 116 3.40 -8.20 -10.24
N PRO A 117 3.98 -8.44 -11.43
CA PRO A 117 5.02 -9.46 -11.59
C PRO A 117 6.34 -9.09 -10.87
N VAL A 118 6.52 -7.83 -10.50
CA VAL A 118 7.72 -7.32 -9.83
C VAL A 118 7.34 -6.60 -8.54
N ALA A 119 8.00 -6.92 -7.43
CA ALA A 119 7.76 -6.26 -6.15
C ALA A 119 7.95 -4.74 -6.25
N GLY A 120 6.98 -3.99 -5.74
CA GLY A 120 6.99 -2.53 -5.79
C GLY A 120 6.74 -1.93 -7.17
N GLN A 121 6.42 -2.73 -8.18
CA GLN A 121 5.94 -2.22 -9.47
C GLN A 121 4.54 -1.64 -9.28
N PRO A 122 4.29 -0.39 -9.71
CA PRO A 122 2.95 0.16 -9.71
C PRO A 122 2.05 -0.63 -10.66
N SER A 123 0.82 -0.90 -10.22
CA SER A 123 -0.21 -1.47 -11.09
C SER A 123 -0.68 -0.44 -12.10
N GLU A 124 -0.87 -0.88 -13.35
CA GLU A 124 -1.52 -0.07 -14.36
C GLU A 124 -2.97 0.24 -13.95
N LEU A 125 -3.37 1.50 -14.02
CA LEU A 125 -4.69 1.96 -13.62
C LEU A 125 -5.68 1.86 -14.78
N CYS A 126 -6.86 1.33 -14.50
CA CYS A 126 -7.94 1.30 -15.46
C CYS A 126 -8.41 2.71 -15.87
N THR A 127 -8.65 2.90 -17.16
CA THR A 127 -9.03 4.19 -17.77
C THR A 127 -10.45 4.21 -18.32
N ILE A 128 -11.18 3.09 -18.28
CA ILE A 128 -12.56 3.08 -18.75
C ILE A 128 -13.46 3.84 -17.76
N PRO A 129 -14.48 4.56 -18.25
CA PRO A 129 -15.47 5.21 -17.39
C PRO A 129 -16.17 4.19 -16.48
N VAL A 130 -16.49 4.60 -15.25
CA VAL A 130 -17.38 3.84 -14.37
C VAL A 130 -18.81 3.88 -14.89
N VAL A 131 -19.55 2.80 -14.67
CA VAL A 131 -20.97 2.68 -15.02
C VAL A 131 -21.82 2.93 -13.78
N ASN A 132 -21.43 2.38 -12.63
CA ASN A 132 -22.06 2.57 -11.35
C ASN A 132 -21.43 3.74 -10.60
N LYS A 133 -22.25 4.75 -10.31
CA LYS A 133 -21.85 5.97 -9.57
C LYS A 133 -21.23 5.68 -8.20
N GLU A 134 -21.57 4.55 -7.59
CA GLU A 134 -21.02 4.10 -6.30
C GLU A 134 -19.51 3.85 -6.36
N LEU A 135 -18.95 3.70 -7.57
CA LEU A 135 -17.51 3.52 -7.81
C LEU A 135 -16.82 4.80 -8.29
N GLU A 136 -17.54 5.92 -8.46
CA GLU A 136 -16.95 7.18 -8.87
C GLU A 136 -15.86 7.64 -7.89
N GLY A 137 -14.73 8.07 -8.45
CA GLY A 137 -13.58 8.53 -7.68
C GLY A 137 -12.80 7.41 -6.97
N LEU A 138 -13.26 6.16 -7.01
CA LEU A 138 -12.51 5.02 -6.47
C LEU A 138 -11.48 4.53 -7.49
N THR A 139 -10.26 4.38 -7.02
CA THR A 139 -9.16 3.80 -7.80
C THR A 139 -8.47 2.71 -7.01
N GLN A 140 -7.84 1.80 -7.74
CA GLN A 140 -7.02 0.73 -7.17
C GLN A 140 -5.88 1.32 -6.33
N ARG A 141 -5.69 0.80 -5.11
CA ARG A 141 -4.48 1.09 -4.32
C ARG A 141 -3.25 0.49 -5.01
N GLN A 142 -2.14 1.21 -4.86
CA GLN A 142 -0.84 0.80 -5.35
C GLN A 142 -0.11 -0.03 -4.31
N ASP A 143 0.78 -0.92 -4.76
CA ASP A 143 1.62 -1.74 -3.89
C ASP A 143 2.36 -0.84 -2.87
N PRO A 144 2.16 -1.06 -1.57
CA PRO A 144 2.73 -0.22 -0.54
C PRO A 144 4.25 -0.38 -0.38
N THR A 145 4.83 -1.40 -0.98
CA THR A 145 6.28 -1.63 -1.07
C THR A 145 6.90 -0.99 -2.31
N GLY A 146 6.06 -0.54 -3.25
CA GLY A 146 6.52 0.38 -4.29
C GLY A 146 7.09 1.62 -3.66
N LEU A 147 7.93 2.35 -4.39
CA LEU A 147 8.34 3.70 -3.99
C LEU A 147 7.06 4.51 -3.79
N GLN A 148 6.59 4.58 -2.54
CA GLN A 148 5.27 5.09 -2.18
C GLN A 148 5.18 6.55 -2.58
N THR A 149 4.60 6.78 -3.74
CA THR A 149 4.10 8.07 -4.19
C THR A 149 2.84 8.38 -3.40
N LYS A 150 3.02 8.65 -2.10
CA LYS A 150 2.00 9.34 -1.30
C LYS A 150 1.93 10.77 -1.82
N LEU A 151 0.84 11.10 -2.50
CA LEU A 151 0.52 12.47 -2.91
C LEU A 151 0.53 13.42 -1.70
N ARG A 152 1.64 14.18 -1.51
CA ARG A 152 1.63 15.49 -0.85
C ARG A 152 2.58 16.41 -1.62
N ARG A 153 1.97 17.34 -2.37
CA ARG A 153 2.52 18.33 -3.32
C ARG A 153 3.32 17.70 -4.46
N GLN A 154 2.80 17.87 -5.67
CA GLN A 154 3.29 17.32 -6.94
C GLN A 154 4.71 17.76 -7.35
N ASN A 155 5.52 18.37 -6.47
CA ASN A 155 6.88 18.85 -6.75
C ASN A 155 7.87 18.64 -5.58
N ASP A 156 7.50 17.92 -4.52
CA ASP A 156 8.38 17.75 -3.36
C ASP A 156 9.15 16.42 -3.45
N ASN A 157 10.45 16.46 -3.18
CA ASN A 157 11.27 15.25 -3.12
C ASN A 157 10.92 14.45 -1.85
N VAL A 158 10.41 13.23 -2.00
CA VAL A 158 9.94 12.41 -0.87
C VAL A 158 11.04 12.13 0.14
N ALA A 159 12.29 11.96 -0.30
CA ALA A 159 13.44 11.74 0.57
C ALA A 159 13.83 12.98 1.39
N PHE A 160 13.41 14.19 0.96
CA PHE A 160 13.57 15.43 1.73
C PHE A 160 12.44 15.60 2.75
N THR A 161 11.20 15.29 2.37
CA THR A 161 10.05 15.42 3.26
C THR A 161 10.04 14.36 4.36
N ASN A 162 10.48 13.13 4.04
CA ASN A 162 10.46 11.98 4.96
C ASN A 162 11.85 11.31 5.00
N PRO A 163 12.85 11.94 5.63
CA PRO A 163 14.19 11.40 5.63
C PRO A 163 14.33 10.17 6.53
N VAL A 164 14.95 9.10 6.02
CA VAL A 164 15.33 7.93 6.82
C VAL A 164 16.30 8.36 7.92
N GLY A 165 16.06 7.90 9.15
CA GLY A 165 16.86 8.26 10.31
C GLY A 165 16.90 9.77 10.61
N GLY A 166 15.96 10.56 10.07
CA GLY A 166 15.98 12.02 10.18
C GLY A 166 17.13 12.70 9.42
N VAL A 167 17.81 11.99 8.50
CA VAL A 167 18.96 12.52 7.76
C VAL A 167 18.52 13.37 6.58
N GLN A 168 18.65 14.69 6.72
CA GLN A 168 18.32 15.64 5.67
C GLN A 168 19.35 15.65 4.55
N MET A 169 18.88 15.78 3.30
CA MET A 169 19.76 16.04 2.17
C MET A 169 20.24 17.50 2.16
N PRO A 170 21.45 17.79 1.66
CA PRO A 170 21.85 19.16 1.41
C PRO A 170 20.99 19.75 0.27
N LYS A 171 20.66 21.03 0.37
CA LYS A 171 19.94 21.75 -0.69
C LYS A 171 20.90 22.20 -1.80
N ILE A 172 20.38 22.35 -3.02
CA ILE A 172 21.11 22.89 -4.15
C ILE A 172 21.02 24.42 -4.15
N THR A 173 22.16 25.10 -4.16
CA THR A 173 22.22 26.55 -4.33
C THR A 173 22.41 26.87 -5.81
N LYS A 174 21.62 27.81 -6.35
CA LYS A 174 21.85 28.35 -7.69
C LYS A 174 22.96 29.39 -7.63
N LEU A 175 23.96 29.25 -8.48
CA LEU A 175 25.03 30.22 -8.65
C LEU A 175 24.66 31.23 -9.73
N SER A 176 25.35 32.38 -9.75
CA SER A 176 25.13 33.43 -10.75
C SER A 176 25.35 32.91 -12.18
N PRO A 177 24.40 33.11 -13.11
CA PRO A 177 24.58 32.72 -14.51
C PRO A 177 25.83 33.36 -15.12
N GLY A 178 26.70 32.56 -15.73
CA GLY A 178 27.93 33.04 -16.40
C GLY A 178 29.19 33.13 -15.53
N GLY A 179 29.16 32.67 -14.28
CA GLY A 179 30.37 32.52 -13.46
C GLY A 179 31.27 31.36 -13.90
N SER A 180 32.59 31.47 -13.68
CA SER A 180 33.57 30.38 -13.96
C SER A 180 33.35 29.12 -13.13
N ASP A 181 32.55 29.25 -12.08
CA ASP A 181 32.32 28.26 -11.03
C ASP A 181 31.16 27.30 -11.34
N GLY A 182 30.45 27.50 -12.46
CA GLY A 182 29.26 26.73 -12.82
C GLY A 182 27.95 27.32 -12.30
N ASN A 183 26.86 26.56 -12.41
CA ASN A 183 25.50 27.06 -12.22
C ASN A 183 24.84 26.59 -10.92
N PHE A 184 25.37 25.52 -10.30
CA PHE A 184 24.77 24.89 -9.13
C PHE A 184 25.84 24.46 -8.13
N GLU A 185 25.55 24.59 -6.84
CA GLU A 185 26.43 24.11 -5.76
C GLU A 185 25.65 23.21 -4.79
N VAL A 186 26.30 22.13 -4.36
CA VAL A 186 25.80 21.23 -3.31
C VAL A 186 26.93 20.91 -2.35
N ASN A 187 26.82 21.39 -1.11
CA ASN A 187 27.79 21.13 -0.04
C ASN A 187 29.25 21.42 -0.49
N GLY A 188 29.48 22.60 -1.09
CA GLY A 188 30.79 23.01 -1.61
C GLY A 188 31.22 22.37 -2.94
N SER A 189 30.49 21.39 -3.46
CA SER A 189 30.74 20.79 -4.79
C SER A 189 29.97 21.56 -5.86
N LYS A 190 30.65 21.96 -6.94
CA LYS A 190 30.08 22.81 -8.01
C LYS A 190 29.76 22.02 -9.28
N PHE A 191 28.65 22.37 -9.95
CA PHE A 191 28.10 21.66 -11.09
C PHE A 191 27.56 22.60 -12.17
N GLN A 192 27.74 22.21 -13.43
CA GLN A 192 27.18 22.95 -14.57
C GLN A 192 25.70 22.63 -14.79
N GLN A 193 25.30 21.38 -14.55
CA GLN A 193 23.96 20.87 -14.82
C GLN A 193 23.22 20.50 -13.54
N VAL A 194 21.94 20.84 -13.48
CA VAL A 194 21.08 20.57 -12.31
C VAL A 194 20.98 19.08 -11.98
N GLY A 195 20.98 18.19 -12.99
CA GLY A 195 20.93 16.75 -12.76
C GLY A 195 22.16 16.21 -12.02
N ALA A 196 23.35 16.73 -12.32
CA ALA A 196 24.57 16.33 -11.62
C ALA A 196 24.59 16.84 -10.17
N ALA A 197 24.13 18.08 -9.95
CA ALA A 197 23.93 18.63 -8.62
C ALA A 197 22.92 17.79 -7.81
N HIS A 198 21.82 17.40 -8.43
CA HIS A 198 20.79 16.57 -7.79
C HIS A 198 21.31 15.18 -7.40
N ASN A 199 22.05 14.51 -8.30
CA ASN A 199 22.70 13.24 -7.96
C ASN A 199 23.61 13.38 -6.73
N ARG A 200 24.42 14.44 -6.68
CA ARG A 200 25.28 14.73 -5.52
C ARG A 200 24.47 14.98 -4.25
N GLN A 201 23.35 15.70 -4.34
CA GLN A 201 22.44 15.94 -3.22
C GLN A 201 21.94 14.62 -2.61
N CYS A 202 21.51 13.66 -3.44
CA CYS A 202 21.04 12.35 -2.99
C CYS A 202 22.17 11.48 -2.44
N ASP A 203 23.33 11.46 -3.10
CA ASP A 203 24.48 10.66 -2.66
C ASP A 203 25.04 11.14 -1.31
N ILE A 204 25.00 12.44 -1.02
CA ILE A 204 25.38 12.96 0.30
C ILE A 204 24.40 12.47 1.37
N GLN A 205 23.09 12.53 1.11
CA GLN A 205 22.07 12.03 2.04
C GLN A 205 22.26 10.53 2.33
N HIS A 206 22.50 9.74 1.29
CA HIS A 206 22.75 8.30 1.39
C HIS A 206 23.95 7.98 2.30
N ASN A 207 25.08 8.65 2.08
CA ASN A 207 26.27 8.47 2.91
C ASN A 207 26.02 8.88 4.38
N LEU A 208 25.30 9.97 4.61
CA LEU A 208 24.95 10.42 5.96
C LEU A 208 23.99 9.43 6.67
N CYS A 209 23.06 8.83 5.92
CA CYS A 209 22.16 7.78 6.42
C CYS A 209 22.96 6.56 6.86
N PHE A 210 23.89 6.09 6.02
CA PHE A 210 24.78 4.98 6.37
C PHE A 210 25.70 5.32 7.54
N ASN A 211 26.18 6.55 7.66
CA ASN A 211 26.98 6.96 8.83
C ASN A 211 26.19 6.83 10.14
N LYS A 212 24.90 7.21 10.15
CA LYS A 212 24.04 7.00 11.33
C LYS A 212 23.82 5.52 11.64
N PHE A 213 23.53 4.72 10.62
CA PHE A 213 23.38 3.27 10.79
C PHE A 213 24.65 2.63 11.36
N ASN A 214 25.81 2.97 10.80
CA ASN A 214 27.11 2.46 11.24
C ASN A 214 27.50 2.97 12.65
N ALA A 215 27.01 4.16 13.04
CA ALA A 215 27.18 4.70 14.39
C ALA A 215 26.30 4.01 15.46
N GLY A 216 25.44 3.07 15.07
CA GLY A 216 24.65 2.25 16.01
C GLY A 216 23.15 2.54 16.03
N ASP A 217 22.65 3.46 15.19
CA ASP A 217 21.21 3.65 15.04
C ASP A 217 20.59 2.39 14.41
N ARG A 218 19.53 1.87 15.03
CA ARG A 218 18.80 0.67 14.60
C ARG A 218 17.32 0.94 14.39
N SER A 219 16.90 2.21 14.40
CA SER A 219 15.53 2.62 14.07
C SER A 219 15.17 2.38 12.59
N PHE A 220 16.17 2.10 11.76
CA PHE A 220 16.07 1.74 10.34
C PHE A 220 17.14 0.71 9.97
N GLN A 221 16.99 0.07 8.81
CA GLN A 221 17.96 -0.88 8.23
C GLN A 221 18.88 -0.16 7.24
N GLY A 222 20.09 -0.69 7.02
CA GLY A 222 21.00 -0.15 6.01
C GLY A 222 20.38 -0.10 4.60
N SER A 223 19.56 -1.09 4.25
CA SER A 223 18.82 -1.12 2.98
C SER A 223 17.82 0.02 2.82
N ASP A 224 17.35 0.63 3.92
CA ASP A 224 16.45 1.77 3.86
C ASP A 224 17.17 3.02 3.32
N CYS A 225 18.48 3.15 3.57
CA CYS A 225 19.30 4.21 2.98
C CYS A 225 19.42 4.04 1.46
N ASP A 226 19.63 2.82 0.96
CA ASP A 226 19.69 2.53 -0.47
C ASP A 226 18.35 2.83 -1.15
N ASN A 227 17.25 2.40 -0.54
CA ASN A 227 15.90 2.71 -1.01
C ASN A 227 15.65 4.22 -1.03
N GLN A 228 16.05 4.95 0.02
CA GLN A 228 15.94 6.40 0.06
C GLN A 228 16.73 7.09 -1.06
N ASN A 229 17.93 6.60 -1.41
CA ASN A 229 18.72 7.17 -2.51
C ASN A 229 17.99 7.03 -3.86
N ASN A 230 17.38 5.87 -4.10
CA ASN A 230 16.57 5.64 -5.30
C ASN A 230 15.34 6.55 -5.33
N VAL A 231 14.63 6.69 -4.20
CA VAL A 231 13.52 7.65 -4.06
C VAL A 231 13.99 9.07 -4.35
N CYS A 232 15.13 9.47 -3.77
CA CYS A 232 15.67 10.82 -3.91
C CYS A 232 15.95 11.15 -5.37
N LYS A 233 16.66 10.27 -6.09
CA LYS A 233 17.05 10.47 -7.50
C LYS A 233 15.87 10.41 -8.47
N ALA A 234 14.79 9.72 -8.10
CA ALA A 234 13.55 9.70 -8.87
C ALA A 234 12.68 10.93 -8.62
N GLY A 235 12.93 11.66 -7.52
CA GLY A 235 12.23 12.90 -7.17
C GLY A 235 12.83 14.14 -7.85
N PRO A 236 12.18 15.30 -7.72
CA PRO A 236 12.73 16.55 -8.22
C PRO A 236 13.92 17.03 -7.37
N PRO A 237 14.83 17.85 -7.92
CA PRO A 237 15.89 18.51 -7.15
C PRO A 237 15.34 19.46 -6.09
N VAL A 238 15.96 19.47 -4.90
CA VAL A 238 15.57 20.39 -3.81
C VAL A 238 16.54 21.56 -3.73
N PHE A 239 16.04 22.78 -3.91
CA PHE A 239 16.83 24.01 -3.90
C PHE A 239 16.82 24.73 -2.54
N ALA A 240 17.87 25.52 -2.29
CA ALA A 240 18.08 26.34 -1.09
C ALA A 240 16.93 27.32 -0.84
#